data_AF-A0A7J4PKL5-F1
#
_entry.id   AF-A0A7J4PKL5-F1
#
_cell.length_a   1.000
_cell.length_b   1.000
_cell.length_c   1.000
_cell.angle_alpha   90.00
_cell.angle_beta   90.00
_cell.angle_gamma   90.00
#
_symmetry.space_group_name_H-M   'P 1'
#
loop_
_entity.id
_entity.type
_entity.pdbx_description
1 polymer ?
#
loop_
_entity_poly.entity_id
_entity_poly.type
_entity_poly.pdbx_seq_one_letter_code
_entity_poly.pdbx_strand_id
1 'polypeptide(L)'
;MESSLLDVLFLSEKRKSLLLLLLDGPKNIEEIKSMLNVRSSPIMTQIKILMKHDLIVENNRLYKLSSIGEILVPKMKTILETFNVFDK
;
A
#
# COMPACT_ATOMS: atom_id res chain seq x y z
N MET A 1 -3.58 -20.44 2.67
CA MET A 1 -2.27 -20.20 2.05
C MET A 1 -1.86 -18.78 2.39
N GLU A 2 -0.59 -18.55 2.75
CA GLU A 2 -0.09 -17.18 2.84
C GLU A 2 -0.15 -16.55 1.44
N SER A 3 -0.63 -15.32 1.34
CA SER A 3 -0.66 -14.59 0.07
C SER A 3 0.76 -14.36 -0.42
N SER A 4 1.04 -14.64 -1.70
CA SER A 4 2.34 -14.31 -2.27
C SER A 4 2.53 -12.79 -2.30
N LEU A 5 3.77 -12.33 -2.45
CA LEU A 5 4.07 -10.90 -2.60
C LEU A 5 3.33 -10.29 -3.80
N LEU A 6 3.19 -11.04 -4.90
CA LEU A 6 2.43 -10.61 -6.08
C LEU A 6 0.94 -10.45 -5.75
N ASP A 7 0.36 -11.39 -5.01
CA ASP A 7 -1.04 -11.29 -4.56
C ASP A 7 -1.24 -10.06 -3.67
N VAL A 8 -0.23 -9.74 -2.85
CA VAL A 8 -0.26 -8.60 -1.94
C VAL A 8 -0.22 -7.28 -2.69
N LEU A 9 0.68 -7.17 -3.68
CA LEU A 9 0.87 -5.96 -4.46
C LEU A 9 -0.26 -5.70 -5.44
N PHE A 10 -0.79 -6.74 -6.12
CA PHE A 10 -1.63 -6.50 -7.31
C PHE A 10 -3.12 -6.82 -7.14
N LEU A 11 -3.50 -7.80 -6.30
CA LEU A 11 -4.89 -8.31 -6.26
C LEU A 11 -5.85 -7.53 -5.33
N SER A 12 -5.37 -6.48 -4.66
CA SER A 12 -6.21 -5.71 -3.72
C SER A 12 -6.10 -4.22 -3.97
N GLU A 13 -7.19 -3.61 -4.42
CA GLU A 13 -7.29 -2.16 -4.65
C GLU A 13 -6.97 -1.34 -3.40
N LYS A 14 -7.40 -1.81 -2.23
CA LYS A 14 -7.14 -1.10 -0.96
C LYS A 14 -5.65 -1.08 -0.63
N ARG A 15 -4.94 -2.19 -0.85
CA ARG A 15 -3.49 -2.27 -0.62
C ARG A 15 -2.72 -1.46 -1.64
N LYS A 16 -3.10 -1.54 -2.92
CA LYS A 16 -2.53 -0.70 -3.99
C LYS A 16 -2.65 0.78 -3.65
N SER A 17 -3.86 1.23 -3.32
CA SER A 17 -4.12 2.63 -2.98
C SER A 17 -3.32 3.10 -1.77
N LEU A 18 -3.20 2.26 -0.73
CA LEU A 18 -2.41 2.57 0.45
C LEU A 18 -0.89 2.65 0.15
N LEU A 19 -0.35 1.70 -0.63
CA LEU A 19 1.06 1.72 -1.01
C LEU A 19 1.39 2.94 -1.89
N LEU A 20 0.52 3.26 -2.85
CA LEU A 20 0.65 4.45 -3.69
C LEU A 20 0.58 5.74 -2.86
N LEU A 21 -0.33 5.81 -1.87
CA LEU A 21 -0.41 6.94 -0.96
C LEU A 21 0.88 7.14 -0.15
N LEU A 22 1.48 6.05 0.35
CA LEU A 22 2.71 6.12 1.14
C LEU A 22 3.97 6.38 0.31
N LEU A 23 3.86 6.28 -1.03
CA LEU A 23 4.90 6.76 -1.94
C LEU A 23 5.09 8.29 -1.83
N ASP A 24 4.04 9.02 -1.46
CA ASP A 24 4.07 10.47 -1.18
C ASP A 24 4.60 10.80 0.23
N GLY A 25 5.22 9.81 0.89
CA GLY A 25 5.85 9.95 2.21
C GLY A 25 4.97 9.51 3.38
N PRO A 26 5.54 9.51 4.60
CA PRO A 26 4.89 8.96 5.79
C PRO A 26 3.53 9.62 6.09
N LYS A 27 2.59 8.83 6.63
CA LYS A 27 1.25 9.29 7.03
C LYS A 27 0.80 8.65 8.33
N ASN A 28 0.07 9.40 9.15
CA ASN A 28 -0.65 8.84 10.29
C ASN A 28 -1.97 8.18 9.84
N ILE A 29 -2.60 7.44 10.76
CA ILE A 29 -3.81 6.69 10.44
C ILE A 29 -5.01 7.57 10.05
N GLU A 30 -5.13 8.78 10.59
CA GLU A 30 -6.23 9.70 10.27
C GLU A 30 -6.05 10.30 8.86
N GLU A 31 -4.82 10.65 8.49
CA GLU A 31 -4.49 11.07 7.12
C GLU A 31 -4.82 9.96 6.11
N ILE A 32 -4.42 8.71 6.39
CA ILE A 32 -4.71 7.57 5.53
C ILE A 32 -6.22 7.37 5.36
N LYS A 33 -6.99 7.42 6.44
CA LYS A 33 -8.46 7.28 6.37
C LYS A 33 -9.10 8.38 5.53
N SER A 34 -8.67 9.62 5.75
CA SER A 34 -9.18 10.80 5.06
C SER A 34 -8.89 10.71 3.56
N MET A 35 -7.64 10.44 3.18
CA MET A 35 -7.21 10.44 1.78
C MET A 35 -7.77 9.24 1.00
N LEU A 36 -7.99 8.09 1.65
CA LEU A 36 -8.58 6.92 1.00
C LEU A 36 -10.11 6.86 1.12
N ASN A 37 -10.74 7.80 1.82
CA ASN A 37 -12.19 7.80 2.11
C ASN A 37 -12.70 6.46 2.68
N VAL A 38 -11.98 5.90 3.67
CA VAL A 38 -12.27 4.58 4.26
C VAL A 38 -12.53 4.64 5.77
N ARG A 39 -13.36 3.69 6.27
CA ARG A 39 -13.59 3.48 7.71
C ARG A 39 -12.37 2.84 8.40
N SER A 40 -12.24 3.07 9.71
CA SER A 40 -11.08 2.68 10.54
C SER A 40 -10.76 1.18 10.63
N SER A 41 -11.77 0.33 10.79
CA SER A 41 -11.55 -1.12 11.00
C SER A 41 -11.01 -1.82 9.74
N PRO A 42 -11.56 -1.59 8.53
CA PRO A 42 -11.05 -2.21 7.31
C PRO A 42 -9.62 -1.82 6.93
N ILE A 43 -9.19 -0.58 7.22
CA ILE A 43 -7.86 -0.10 6.81
C ILE A 43 -6.75 -0.68 7.68
N MET A 44 -6.98 -0.84 8.99
CA MET A 44 -6.01 -1.43 9.91
C MET A 44 -5.68 -2.88 9.53
N THR A 45 -6.66 -3.64 9.05
CA THR A 45 -6.41 -4.99 8.51
C THR A 45 -5.47 -4.95 7.31
N GLN A 46 -5.60 -3.98 6.41
CA GLN A 46 -4.70 -3.86 5.25
C GLN A 46 -3.30 -3.46 5.67
N ILE A 47 -3.16 -2.52 6.61
CA ILE A 47 -1.87 -2.12 7.19
C ILE A 47 -1.14 -3.32 7.78
N LYS A 48 -1.83 -4.12 8.60
CA LYS A 48 -1.24 -5.33 9.21
C LYS A 48 -0.75 -6.34 8.18
N ILE A 49 -1.49 -6.54 7.09
CA ILE A 49 -1.07 -7.41 5.98
C ILE A 49 0.20 -6.86 5.32
N LEU A 50 0.25 -5.56 5.02
CA LEU A 50 1.41 -4.94 4.37
C LEU A 50 2.66 -4.93 5.26
N MET A 51 2.49 -4.75 6.58
CA MET A 51 3.59 -4.90 7.55
C MET A 51 4.07 -6.35 7.64
N LYS A 52 3.16 -7.34 7.63
CA LYS A 52 3.54 -8.76 7.62
C LYS A 52 4.40 -9.15 6.40
N HIS A 53 4.20 -8.47 5.27
CA HIS A 53 4.98 -8.66 4.05
C HIS A 53 6.16 -7.68 3.92
N ASP A 54 6.55 -7.01 5.01
CA ASP A 54 7.64 -6.05 5.07
C ASP A 54 7.53 -4.89 4.08
N LEU A 55 6.35 -4.57 3.54
CA LEU A 55 6.18 -3.47 2.58
C LEU A 55 6.06 -2.10 3.25
N ILE A 56 5.55 -2.09 4.48
CA ILE A 56 5.32 -0.89 5.29
C ILE A 56 5.90 -1.13 6.68
N VAL A 57 6.42 -0.07 7.29
CA VAL A 57 6.80 -0.03 8.70
C VAL A 57 6.06 1.09 9.42
N GLU A 58 5.86 0.93 10.73
CA GLU A 58 5.38 2.00 11.60
C GLU A 58 6.54 2.56 12.42
N ASN A 59 6.67 3.89 12.46
CA ASN A 59 7.58 4.59 13.36
C ASN A 59 6.85 5.80 13.96
N ASN A 60 6.81 5.91 15.29
CA ASN A 60 6.16 7.02 16.00
C ASN A 60 4.73 7.32 15.51
N ARG A 61 3.91 6.27 15.32
CA ARG A 61 2.53 6.36 14.81
C ARG A 61 2.40 6.87 13.36
N LEU A 62 3.51 6.92 12.63
CA LEU A 62 3.54 7.19 11.19
C LEU A 62 3.84 5.90 10.46
N TYR A 63 3.01 5.59 9.47
CA TYR A 63 3.24 4.52 8.52
C TYR A 63 4.03 5.06 7.33
N LYS A 64 5.02 4.29 6.89
CA LYS A 64 5.82 4.60 5.70
C LYS A 64 6.22 3.33 4.98
N LEU A 65 6.63 3.46 3.72
CA LEU A 65 7.26 2.36 3.01
C LEU A 65 8.52 1.90 3.78
N SER A 66 8.72 0.60 3.82
CA SER A 66 9.99 0.02 4.27
C SER A 66 11.06 0.19 3.19
N SER A 67 12.31 -0.19 3.48
CA SER A 67 13.37 -0.21 2.45
C SER A 67 13.01 -1.06 1.23
N ILE A 68 12.32 -2.20 1.42
CA ILE A 68 11.87 -3.04 0.30
C ILE A 68 10.64 -2.43 -0.39
N GLY A 69 9.73 -1.81 0.37
CA GLY A 69 8.58 -1.08 -0.15
C GLY A 69 8.99 0.08 -1.06
N GLU A 70 10.01 0.86 -0.66
CA GLU A 70 10.55 1.97 -1.45
C GLU A 70 11.14 1.52 -2.80
N ILE A 71 11.60 0.27 -2.91
CA ILE A 71 12.11 -0.32 -4.16
C ILE A 71 10.97 -0.89 -5.01
N LEU A 72 10.01 -1.59 -4.38
CA LEU A 72 8.98 -2.35 -5.08
C LEU A 72 7.79 -1.49 -5.53
N VAL A 73 7.32 -0.56 -4.69
CA VAL A 73 6.11 0.24 -4.96
C VAL A 73 6.25 1.12 -6.21
N PRO A 74 7.38 1.78 -6.50
CA PRO A 74 7.56 2.49 -7.76
C PRO A 74 7.44 1.59 -8.99
N LYS A 75 8.03 0.38 -8.94
CA LYS A 75 7.94 -0.59 -10.04
C LYS A 75 6.51 -1.09 -10.22
N MET A 76 5.81 -1.37 -9.11
CA MET A 76 4.39 -1.70 -9.11
C MET A 76 3.57 -0.59 -9.77
N LYS A 77 3.80 0.68 -9.43
CA LYS A 77 3.12 1.84 -10.04
C LYS A 77 3.31 1.87 -11.56
N THR A 78 4.54 1.73 -12.05
CA THR A 78 4.82 1.68 -13.50
C THR A 78 4.08 0.53 -14.21
N ILE A 79 4.00 -0.64 -13.59
CA ILE A 79 3.26 -1.79 -14.14
C ILE A 79 1.75 -1.48 -14.19
N LEU A 80 1.18 -0.92 -13.12
CA LEU A 80 -0.23 -0.53 -13.07
C LEU A 80 -0.57 0.53 -14.14
N GLU A 81 0.29 1.52 -14.31
CA GLU A 81 0.14 2.55 -15.35
C GLU A 81 0.22 1.95 -16.76
N THR A 82 1.07 0.94 -16.96
CA THR A 82 1.16 0.22 -18.23
C THR A 82 -0.16 -0.49 -18.54
N PHE A 83 -0.78 -1.17 -17.56
CA PHE A 83 -2.07 -1.83 -17.76
C PHE A 83 -3.21 -0.84 -18.08
N ASN A 84 -3.23 0.32 -17.43
CA ASN A 84 -4.24 1.36 -17.71
C ASN A 84 -4.19 1.89 -19.16
N VAL A 85 -3.08 1.73 -19.88
CA VAL A 85 -3.00 2.08 -21.31
C VAL A 85 -3.82 1.10 -22.18
N PHE A 86 -3.92 -0.15 -21.76
CA PHE A 86 -4.59 -1.23 -22.49
C PHE A 86 -6.07 -1.39 -22.15
N ASP A 87 -6.54 -0.81 -21.03
CA ASP A 87 -7.94 -0.82 -20.62
C ASP A 87 -8.81 0.23 -21.38
N LYS A 88 -8.48 0.48 -22.66
CA LYS A 88 -9.25 1.33 -23.58
C LYS A 88 -10.25 0.53 -24.41
#